data_AF-A0A8T4ZL21-F1
#
_entry.id   AF-A0A8T4ZL21-F1
#
_cell.length_a   1.000
_cell.length_b   1.000
_cell.length_c   1.000
_cell.angle_alpha   90.00
_cell.angle_beta   90.00
_cell.angle_gamma   90.00
#
_symmetry.space_group_name_H-M   'P 1'
#
loop_
_entity.id
_entity.type
_entity.pdbx_description
1 polymer ?
#
loop_
_entity_poly.entity_id
_entity_poly.type
_entity_poly.pdbx_seq_one_letter_code
_entity_poly.pdbx_strand_id
1 'polypeptide(L)'
;KDYIVMTVLSALPLLAYIIARGTWRVASVSVGSRRKDEGSMRAALVAVGAISYLVYIISLLCVMRLSRLREHYADAYSAYVTGSPRNLESALTKITWGLSLSPKPPSGARMFYIGDPAVAKQEIQMVIGKKEQYDLDKDGVLDERELELAMENEAKSAWRTINTWFSTHPPTFRRILLLKEIENEMQTGQYGTDSVYKHV
;
A
#
# COMPACT_ATOMS: atom_id res chain seq x y z
N LYS A 1 13.49 15.98 1.19
CA LYS A 1 13.81 15.77 -0.23
C LYS A 1 12.84 14.78 -0.86
N ASP A 2 12.55 13.65 -0.21
CA ASP A 2 11.57 12.64 -0.68
C ASP A 2 10.16 13.17 -0.95
N TYR A 3 9.65 14.10 -0.14
CA TYR A 3 8.33 14.67 -0.38
C TYR A 3 8.25 15.42 -1.72
N ILE A 4 9.32 16.10 -2.15
CA ILE A 4 9.37 16.81 -3.45
C ILE A 4 9.33 15.79 -4.58
N VAL A 5 10.15 14.74 -4.48
CA VAL A 5 10.17 13.65 -5.45
C VAL A 5 8.78 13.02 -5.57
N MET A 6 8.13 12.78 -4.44
CA MET A 6 6.77 12.23 -4.43
C MET A 6 5.72 13.16 -5.01
N THR A 7 5.77 14.45 -4.71
CA THR A 7 4.85 15.44 -5.27
C THR A 7 4.99 15.53 -6.78
N VAL A 8 6.23 15.57 -7.30
CA VAL A 8 6.49 15.63 -8.74
C VAL A 8 6.06 14.33 -9.42
N LEU A 9 6.38 13.17 -8.86
CA LEU A 9 5.96 11.88 -9.42
C LEU A 9 4.44 11.69 -9.40
N SER A 10 3.76 12.18 -8.36
CA SER A 10 2.30 12.14 -8.25
C SER A 10 1.58 13.05 -9.26
N ALA A 11 2.27 14.01 -9.87
CA ALA A 11 1.72 14.84 -10.93
C ALA A 11 1.61 14.10 -12.28
N LEU A 12 2.46 13.10 -12.54
CA LEU A 12 2.48 12.36 -13.81
C LEU A 12 1.16 11.59 -14.07
N PRO A 13 0.63 10.78 -13.13
CA PRO A 13 -0.68 10.14 -13.30
C PRO A 13 -1.78 11.17 -13.52
N LEU A 14 -1.75 12.30 -12.80
CA LEU A 14 -2.76 13.35 -12.91
C LEU A 14 -2.81 13.95 -14.32
N LEU A 15 -1.65 14.29 -14.89
CA LEU A 15 -1.56 14.82 -16.25
C LEU A 15 -2.03 13.80 -17.29
N ALA A 16 -1.57 12.56 -17.19
CA ALA A 16 -1.99 11.48 -18.09
C ALA A 16 -3.51 11.24 -18.03
N TYR A 17 -4.09 11.29 -16.81
CA TYR A 17 -5.53 11.18 -16.61
C TYR A 17 -6.32 12.35 -17.20
N ILE A 18 -5.82 13.59 -17.05
CA ILE A 18 -6.45 14.78 -17.64
C ILE A 18 -6.47 14.67 -19.17
N ILE A 19 -5.37 14.23 -19.79
CA ILE A 19 -5.29 14.03 -21.24
C ILE A 19 -6.28 12.93 -21.66
N ALA A 20 -6.28 11.78 -21.00
CA ALA A 20 -7.19 10.67 -21.30
C ALA A 20 -8.67 11.09 -21.18
N ARG A 21 -9.05 11.81 -20.12
CA ARG A 21 -10.41 12.34 -19.97
C ARG A 21 -10.75 13.38 -21.03
N GLY A 22 -9.81 14.27 -21.34
CA GLY A 22 -9.98 15.33 -22.33
C GLY A 22 -10.26 14.77 -23.72
N THR A 23 -9.42 13.83 -24.17
CA THR A 23 -9.58 13.21 -25.49
C THR A 23 -10.85 12.36 -25.58
N TRP A 24 -11.20 11.64 -24.51
CA TRP A 24 -12.45 10.87 -24.45
C TRP A 24 -13.68 11.78 -24.52
N ARG A 25 -13.66 12.90 -23.79
CA ARG A 25 -14.76 13.86 -23.79
C ARG A 25 -14.94 14.49 -25.17
N VAL A 26 -13.85 14.91 -25.83
CA VAL A 26 -13.89 15.44 -27.21
C VAL A 26 -14.40 14.38 -28.19
N ALA A 27 -13.89 13.14 -28.12
CA ALA A 27 -14.33 12.04 -28.97
C ALA A 27 -15.83 11.70 -28.78
N SER A 28 -16.35 11.83 -27.56
CA SER A 28 -17.77 11.56 -27.25
C SER A 28 -18.73 12.65 -27.75
N VAL A 29 -18.32 13.93 -27.76
CA VAL A 29 -19.14 15.04 -28.29
C VAL A 29 -19.19 15.00 -29.82
N SER A 30 -18.15 14.49 -30.49
CA SER A 30 -18.13 14.29 -31.94
C SER A 30 -19.04 13.14 -32.45
N VAL A 31 -19.82 12.47 -31.60
CA VAL A 31 -20.71 11.36 -31.98
C VAL A 31 -21.92 11.78 -32.83
N GLY A 32 -22.28 13.08 -32.84
CA GLY A 32 -23.45 13.60 -33.58
C GLY A 32 -23.22 13.95 -35.06
N SER A 33 -21.98 14.04 -35.54
CA SER A 33 -21.68 14.53 -36.89
C SER A 33 -21.22 13.37 -37.80
N ARG A 34 -22.02 13.08 -38.83
CA ARG A 34 -21.83 11.96 -39.77
C ARG A 34 -20.98 12.37 -40.98
N ARG A 35 -19.77 12.93 -40.81
CA ARG A 35 -18.84 13.13 -41.94
C ARG A 35 -17.72 12.10 -41.96
N LYS A 36 -17.41 11.62 -43.17
CA LYS A 36 -16.45 10.53 -43.43
C LYS A 36 -15.02 10.89 -43.02
N ASP A 37 -14.65 12.17 -43.06
CA ASP A 37 -13.34 12.69 -42.62
C ASP A 37 -13.22 12.84 -41.09
N GLU A 38 -14.33 12.91 -40.35
CA GLU A 38 -14.31 12.94 -38.88
C GLU A 38 -14.02 11.56 -38.27
N GLY A 39 -14.23 10.48 -39.05
CA GLY A 39 -13.97 9.11 -38.61
C GLY A 39 -12.49 8.82 -38.32
N SER A 40 -11.57 9.35 -39.14
CA SER A 40 -10.12 9.18 -38.96
C SER A 40 -9.61 9.98 -37.78
N MET A 41 -10.07 11.23 -37.62
CA MET A 41 -9.72 12.09 -36.48
C MET A 41 -10.24 11.51 -35.15
N ARG A 42 -11.45 10.93 -35.16
CA ARG A 42 -12.01 10.26 -33.98
C ARG A 42 -11.21 9.02 -33.59
N ALA A 43 -10.80 8.20 -34.56
CA ALA A 43 -9.96 7.02 -34.30
C ALA A 43 -8.62 7.43 -33.68
N ALA A 44 -8.00 8.52 -34.17
CA ALA A 44 -6.78 9.07 -33.59
C ALA A 44 -6.98 9.55 -32.14
N LEU A 45 -8.07 10.28 -31.83
CA LEU A 45 -8.36 10.74 -30.47
C LEU A 45 -8.61 9.60 -29.48
N VAL A 46 -9.31 8.54 -29.92
CA VAL A 46 -9.52 7.33 -29.12
C VAL A 46 -8.20 6.61 -28.85
N ALA A 47 -7.34 6.48 -29.85
CA ALA A 47 -6.01 5.89 -29.68
C ALA A 47 -5.14 6.67 -28.68
N VAL A 48 -5.09 8.01 -28.81
CA VAL A 48 -4.36 8.87 -27.85
C VAL A 48 -4.95 8.75 -26.45
N GLY A 49 -6.29 8.71 -26.32
CA GLY A 49 -6.96 8.49 -25.04
C GLY A 49 -6.61 7.16 -24.40
N ALA A 50 -6.61 6.07 -25.17
CA ALA A 50 -6.25 4.74 -24.69
C ALA A 50 -4.79 4.67 -24.22
N ILE A 51 -3.86 5.22 -25.00
CA ILE A 51 -2.42 5.28 -24.64
C ILE A 51 -2.24 6.13 -23.37
N SER A 52 -2.86 7.30 -23.30
CA SER A 52 -2.77 8.18 -22.12
C SER A 52 -3.36 7.52 -20.87
N TYR A 53 -4.44 6.75 -21.01
CA TYR A 53 -5.01 5.98 -19.92
C TYR A 53 -4.09 4.86 -19.46
N LEU A 54 -3.43 4.16 -20.39
CA LEU A 54 -2.44 3.14 -20.05
C LEU A 54 -1.23 3.74 -19.30
N VAL A 55 -0.72 4.88 -19.76
CA VAL A 55 0.34 5.63 -19.05
C VAL A 55 -0.11 6.06 -17.66
N TYR A 56 -1.37 6.50 -17.51
CA TYR A 56 -1.97 6.82 -16.20
C TYR A 56 -1.93 5.62 -15.26
N ILE A 57 -2.38 4.44 -15.70
CA ILE A 57 -2.40 3.22 -14.87
C ILE A 57 -0.98 2.83 -14.43
N ILE A 58 -0.02 2.82 -15.36
CA ILE A 58 1.37 2.46 -15.04
C ILE A 58 1.97 3.47 -14.06
N SER A 59 1.82 4.77 -14.34
CA SER A 59 2.36 5.83 -13.48
C SER A 59 1.75 5.76 -12.07
N LEU A 60 0.44 5.47 -11.97
CA LEU A 60 -0.25 5.33 -10.70
C LEU A 60 0.31 4.16 -9.89
N LEU A 61 0.52 3.01 -10.52
CA LEU A 61 1.10 1.84 -9.86
C LEU A 61 2.55 2.10 -9.40
N CYS A 62 3.35 2.80 -10.20
CA CYS A 62 4.70 3.21 -9.83
C CYS A 62 4.69 4.12 -8.60
N VAL A 63 3.82 5.15 -8.57
CA VAL A 63 3.66 6.05 -7.42
C VAL A 63 3.23 5.27 -6.18
N MET A 64 2.23 4.38 -6.29
CA MET A 64 1.80 3.54 -5.17
C MET A 64 2.94 2.66 -4.64
N ARG A 65 3.73 2.03 -5.51
CA ARG A 65 4.89 1.21 -5.10
C ARG A 65 5.95 2.05 -4.38
N LEU A 66 6.29 3.21 -4.91
CA LEU A 66 7.27 4.11 -4.28
C LEU A 66 6.79 4.61 -2.92
N SER A 67 5.49 4.83 -2.74
CA SER A 67 4.91 5.24 -1.45
C SER A 67 5.15 4.18 -0.39
N ARG A 68 4.89 2.91 -0.73
CA ARG A 68 5.11 1.78 0.18
C ARG A 68 6.59 1.56 0.49
N LEU A 69 7.47 1.66 -0.52
CA LEU A 69 8.92 1.54 -0.31
C LEU A 69 9.40 2.58 0.70
N ARG A 70 8.97 3.83 0.56
CA ARG A 70 9.34 4.91 1.48
C ARG A 70 8.90 4.62 2.92
N GLU A 71 7.75 3.99 3.12
CA GLU A 71 7.27 3.62 4.46
C GLU A 71 8.15 2.53 5.10
N HIS A 72 8.53 1.49 4.33
CA HIS A 72 9.47 0.49 4.83
C HIS A 72 10.85 1.08 5.16
N TYR A 73 11.36 2.00 4.33
CA TYR A 73 12.61 2.70 4.63
C TYR A 73 12.50 3.59 5.87
N ALA A 74 11.36 4.27 6.07
CA ALA A 74 11.14 5.11 7.24
C ALA A 74 11.05 4.27 8.53
N ASP A 75 10.38 3.12 8.48
CA ASP A 75 10.30 2.18 9.61
C ASP A 75 11.67 1.61 9.96
N ALA A 76 12.40 1.13 8.96
CA ALA A 76 13.75 0.59 9.15
C ALA A 76 14.71 1.66 9.71
N TYR A 77 14.74 2.84 9.10
CA TYR A 77 15.56 3.95 9.57
C TYR A 77 15.22 4.34 11.01
N SER A 78 13.93 4.41 11.36
CA SER A 78 13.50 4.73 12.72
C SER A 78 13.92 3.65 13.71
N ALA A 79 13.81 2.37 13.36
CA ALA A 79 14.27 1.26 14.18
C ALA A 79 15.76 1.34 14.49
N TYR A 80 16.59 1.53 13.46
CA TYR A 80 18.04 1.65 13.61
C TYR A 80 18.47 2.89 14.39
N VAL A 81 17.81 4.04 14.18
CA VAL A 81 18.15 5.30 14.88
C VAL A 81 17.71 5.27 16.35
N THR A 82 16.53 4.74 16.64
CA THR A 82 15.98 4.71 18.02
C THR A 82 16.53 3.57 18.86
N GLY A 83 17.16 2.57 18.24
CA GLY A 83 17.68 1.40 18.93
C GLY A 83 16.61 0.51 19.58
N SER A 84 15.32 0.75 19.32
CA SER A 84 14.21 0.07 20.00
C SER A 84 13.09 -0.38 19.04
N PRO A 85 13.38 -1.29 18.09
CA PRO A 85 12.40 -1.80 17.12
C PRO A 85 11.11 -2.35 17.77
N ARG A 86 11.23 -3.06 18.89
CA ARG A 86 10.08 -3.61 19.64
C ARG A 86 9.09 -2.56 20.14
N ASN A 87 9.58 -1.37 20.49
CA ASN A 87 8.71 -0.27 20.90
C ASN A 87 7.92 0.29 19.71
N LEU A 88 8.55 0.37 18.54
CA LEU A 88 7.90 0.79 17.30
C LEU A 88 6.84 -0.22 16.86
N GLU A 89 7.15 -1.50 16.97
CA GLU A 89 6.19 -2.58 16.71
C GLU A 89 4.96 -2.47 17.62
N SER A 90 5.18 -2.39 18.94
CA SER A 90 4.08 -2.25 19.91
C SER A 90 3.25 -0.99 19.66
N ALA A 91 3.89 0.13 19.33
CA ALA A 91 3.21 1.37 19.00
C ALA A 91 2.35 1.24 17.73
N LEU A 92 2.91 0.65 16.66
CA LEU A 92 2.20 0.44 15.40
C LEU A 92 1.00 -0.48 15.60
N THR A 93 1.15 -1.58 16.33
CA THR A 93 0.07 -2.51 16.66
C THR A 93 -1.05 -1.81 17.43
N LYS A 94 -0.72 -0.98 18.44
CA LYS A 94 -1.72 -0.20 19.19
C LYS A 94 -2.45 0.81 18.33
N ILE A 95 -1.75 1.49 17.42
CA ILE A 95 -2.35 2.45 16.48
C ILE A 95 -3.31 1.73 15.54
N THR A 96 -2.87 0.65 14.90
CA THR A 96 -3.70 -0.13 13.97
C THR A 96 -4.93 -0.71 14.67
N TRP A 97 -4.76 -1.21 15.91
CA TRP A 97 -5.86 -1.66 16.75
C TRP A 97 -6.88 -0.55 17.05
N GLY A 98 -6.40 0.59 17.52
CA GLY A 98 -7.25 1.75 17.79
C GLY A 98 -8.00 2.25 16.54
N LEU A 99 -7.34 2.26 15.37
CA LEU A 99 -7.95 2.64 14.10
C LEU A 99 -9.02 1.64 13.63
N SER A 100 -8.82 0.34 13.88
CA SER A 100 -9.79 -0.71 13.55
C SER A 100 -11.07 -0.62 14.37
N LEU A 101 -10.95 -0.29 15.65
CA LEU A 101 -12.10 -0.15 16.56
C LEU A 101 -12.90 1.13 16.31
N SER A 102 -12.33 2.13 15.63
CA SER A 102 -13.01 3.40 15.42
C SER A 102 -14.21 3.26 14.46
N PRO A 103 -15.45 3.56 14.91
CA PRO A 103 -16.64 3.47 14.06
C PRO A 103 -16.69 4.58 13.01
N LYS A 104 -16.03 5.71 13.26
CA LYS A 104 -15.81 6.80 12.29
C LYS A 104 -14.31 7.01 12.12
N PRO A 105 -13.72 6.55 11.01
CA PRO A 105 -12.30 6.78 10.77
C PRO A 105 -12.01 8.29 10.83
N PRO A 106 -11.14 8.76 11.72
CA PRO A 106 -10.76 10.16 11.71
C PRO A 106 -10.10 10.43 10.35
N SER A 107 -10.71 11.30 9.53
CA SER A 107 -10.18 11.69 8.22
C SER A 107 -8.70 12.12 8.31
N GLY A 108 -8.33 12.69 9.47
CA GLY A 108 -6.97 13.11 9.81
C GLY A 108 -5.93 11.99 9.85
N ALA A 109 -6.26 10.76 10.28
CA ALA A 109 -5.25 9.69 10.42
C ALA A 109 -4.66 9.27 9.06
N ARG A 110 -5.52 9.21 8.03
CA ARG A 110 -5.12 9.01 6.64
C ARG A 110 -4.34 10.23 6.12
N MET A 111 -4.77 11.43 6.48
CA MET A 111 -4.12 12.69 6.07
C MET A 111 -2.72 12.88 6.68
N PHE A 112 -2.48 12.38 7.91
CA PHE A 112 -1.17 12.41 8.57
C PHE A 112 -0.24 11.26 8.15
N TYR A 113 -0.66 10.39 7.22
CA TYR A 113 0.11 9.25 6.73
C TYR A 113 0.57 8.27 7.84
N ILE A 114 -0.15 8.23 8.97
CA ILE A 114 0.18 7.33 10.09
C ILE A 114 -0.39 5.92 9.81
N GLY A 115 -1.61 5.86 9.26
CA GLY A 115 -2.25 4.61 8.85
C GLY A 115 -3.62 4.84 8.21
N ASP A 116 -4.06 3.90 7.36
CA ASP A 116 -5.41 3.94 6.77
C ASP A 116 -6.40 3.14 7.64
N PRO A 117 -7.35 3.81 8.31
CA PRO A 117 -8.32 3.13 9.18
C PRO A 117 -9.23 2.16 8.42
N ALA A 118 -9.49 2.39 7.12
CA ALA A 118 -10.29 1.47 6.32
C ALA A 118 -9.56 0.14 6.12
N VAL A 119 -8.25 0.19 5.89
CA VAL A 119 -7.40 -0.99 5.72
C VAL A 119 -7.15 -1.66 7.08
N ALA A 120 -6.81 -0.88 8.12
CA ALA A 120 -6.56 -1.40 9.47
C ALA A 120 -7.73 -2.23 10.01
N LYS A 121 -8.97 -1.76 9.80
CA LYS A 121 -10.18 -2.50 10.20
C LYS A 121 -10.30 -3.84 9.48
N GLN A 122 -10.09 -3.86 8.16
CA GLN A 122 -10.15 -5.08 7.38
C GLN A 122 -9.05 -6.06 7.80
N GLU A 123 -7.82 -5.59 7.95
CA GLU A 123 -6.67 -6.40 8.38
C GLU A 123 -6.93 -7.09 9.73
N ILE A 124 -7.37 -6.31 10.71
CA ILE A 124 -7.63 -6.85 12.06
C ILE A 124 -8.84 -7.77 12.08
N GLN A 125 -9.95 -7.41 11.41
CA GLN A 125 -11.13 -8.28 11.36
C GLN A 125 -10.81 -9.63 10.70
N MET A 126 -9.91 -9.65 9.71
CA MET A 126 -9.46 -10.90 9.10
C MET A 126 -8.62 -11.74 10.07
N VAL A 127 -7.66 -11.13 10.78
CA VAL A 127 -6.83 -11.83 11.77
C VAL A 127 -7.69 -12.37 12.91
N ILE A 128 -8.61 -11.56 13.44
CA ILE A 128 -9.57 -12.00 14.48
C ILE A 128 -10.49 -13.09 13.94
N GLY A 129 -11.03 -12.95 12.72
CA GLY A 129 -11.95 -13.92 12.13
C GLY A 129 -11.31 -15.27 11.82
N LYS A 130 -9.97 -15.32 11.71
CA LYS A 130 -9.20 -16.55 11.55
C LYS A 130 -8.41 -16.93 12.79
N LYS A 131 -8.64 -16.27 13.92
CA LYS A 131 -7.88 -16.47 15.16
C LYS A 131 -7.87 -17.93 15.59
N GLU A 132 -9.01 -18.62 15.52
CA GLU A 132 -9.13 -20.05 15.85
C GLU A 132 -8.26 -20.98 14.99
N GLN A 133 -7.79 -20.52 13.82
CA GLN A 133 -6.90 -21.29 12.94
C GLN A 133 -5.42 -21.11 13.31
N TYR A 134 -5.10 -20.03 14.02
CA TYR A 134 -3.72 -19.64 14.32
C TYR A 134 -3.38 -19.74 15.81
N ASP A 135 -4.41 -19.77 16.66
CA ASP A 135 -4.35 -20.07 18.10
C ASP A 135 -4.11 -21.60 18.26
N LEU A 136 -2.83 -21.98 18.32
CA LEU A 136 -2.37 -23.37 18.36
C LEU A 136 -2.60 -23.99 19.74
N ASP A 137 -2.51 -23.19 20.80
CA ASP A 137 -2.70 -23.64 22.18
C ASP A 137 -4.14 -23.48 22.70
N LYS A 138 -5.00 -22.80 21.94
CA LYS A 138 -6.43 -22.55 22.21
C LYS A 138 -6.67 -21.77 23.48
N ASP A 139 -5.75 -20.89 23.85
CA ASP A 139 -5.90 -20.04 25.03
C ASP A 139 -6.79 -18.81 24.77
N GLY A 140 -7.19 -18.60 23.51
CA GLY A 140 -8.04 -17.49 23.11
C GLY A 140 -7.29 -16.16 23.05
N VAL A 141 -5.96 -16.17 22.92
CA VAL A 141 -5.05 -15.06 22.65
C VAL A 141 -4.11 -15.53 21.52
N LEU A 142 -3.48 -14.61 20.79
CA LEU A 142 -2.42 -15.00 19.86
C LEU A 142 -1.09 -14.62 20.51
N ASP A 143 -0.25 -15.61 20.77
CA ASP A 143 1.12 -15.35 21.21
C ASP A 143 1.92 -14.68 20.06
N GLU A 144 3.11 -14.17 20.39
CA GLU A 144 3.95 -13.45 19.41
C GLU A 144 4.29 -14.31 18.19
N ARG A 145 4.48 -15.63 18.37
CA ARG A 145 4.84 -16.58 17.31
C ARG A 145 3.62 -17.00 16.49
N GLU A 146 2.47 -17.17 17.12
CA GLU A 146 1.20 -17.48 16.47
C GLU A 146 0.72 -16.31 15.62
N LEU A 147 0.88 -15.09 16.12
CA LEU A 147 0.60 -13.88 15.36
C LEU A 147 1.53 -13.78 14.14
N GLU A 148 2.82 -14.06 14.33
CA GLU A 148 3.80 -14.10 13.24
C GLU A 148 3.42 -15.13 12.18
N LEU A 149 3.10 -16.36 12.59
CA LEU A 149 2.68 -17.44 11.70
C LEU A 149 1.38 -17.12 10.96
N ALA A 150 0.42 -16.50 11.66
CA ALA A 150 -0.81 -15.99 11.06
C ALA A 150 -0.48 -14.98 9.97
N MET A 151 0.40 -14.02 10.26
CA MET A 151 0.79 -12.95 9.37
C MET A 151 1.59 -13.44 8.15
N GLU A 152 2.48 -14.41 8.33
CA GLU A 152 3.24 -15.03 7.23
C GLU A 152 2.37 -15.86 6.29
N ASN A 153 1.50 -16.72 6.84
CA ASN A 153 0.59 -17.54 6.04
C ASN A 153 -0.36 -16.67 5.22
N GLU A 154 -0.74 -15.55 5.80
CA GLU A 154 -1.54 -14.55 5.15
C GLU A 154 -0.80 -13.74 4.08
N ALA A 155 0.49 -13.51 4.26
CA ALA A 155 1.36 -12.87 3.27
C ALA A 155 1.43 -13.67 1.96
N LYS A 156 1.34 -14.99 2.05
CA LYS A 156 1.42 -15.94 0.91
C LYS A 156 0.16 -15.96 0.04
N SER A 157 -0.91 -15.29 0.45
CA SER A 157 -2.15 -15.22 -0.34
C SER A 157 -1.95 -14.42 -1.64
N ALA A 158 -2.09 -15.09 -2.78
CA ALA A 158 -1.95 -14.48 -4.12
C ALA A 158 -2.90 -13.30 -4.34
N TRP A 159 -4.12 -13.39 -3.80
CA TRP A 159 -5.12 -12.33 -3.84
C TRP A 159 -4.67 -11.06 -3.10
N ARG A 160 -3.93 -11.21 -1.99
CA ARG A 160 -3.36 -10.05 -1.31
C ARG A 160 -2.20 -9.45 -2.07
N THR A 161 -1.37 -10.27 -2.70
CA THR A 161 -0.31 -9.74 -3.58
C THR A 161 -0.91 -8.84 -4.65
N ILE A 162 -2.05 -9.21 -5.26
CA ILE A 162 -2.73 -8.33 -6.22
C ILE A 162 -3.29 -7.07 -5.56
N ASN A 163 -3.96 -7.18 -4.40
CA ASN A 163 -4.54 -6.01 -3.73
C ASN A 163 -3.47 -5.02 -3.23
N THR A 164 -2.29 -5.52 -2.85
CA THR A 164 -1.17 -4.65 -2.45
C THR A 164 -0.70 -3.74 -3.59
N TRP A 165 -0.90 -4.11 -4.86
CA TRP A 165 -0.52 -3.25 -5.98
C TRP A 165 -1.34 -1.96 -6.01
N PHE A 166 -2.60 -2.03 -5.57
CA PHE A 166 -3.53 -0.90 -5.53
C PHE A 166 -3.62 -0.22 -4.16
N SER A 167 -2.81 -0.64 -3.18
CA SER A 167 -2.77 -0.06 -1.84
C SER A 167 -1.71 1.04 -1.75
N THR A 168 -2.05 2.19 -1.16
CA THR A 168 -1.10 3.32 -0.96
C THR A 168 -0.15 3.10 0.21
N HIS A 169 -0.55 2.28 1.17
CA HIS A 169 0.23 1.87 2.34
C HIS A 169 0.60 0.40 2.23
N PRO A 170 1.80 -0.01 2.70
CA PRO A 170 2.10 -1.41 2.90
C PRO A 170 1.23 -1.92 4.05
N PRO A 171 0.83 -3.20 3.99
CA PRO A 171 -0.03 -3.75 5.00
C PRO A 171 0.69 -3.82 6.35
N THR A 172 -0.05 -3.61 7.44
CA THR A 172 0.54 -3.39 8.78
C THR A 172 1.42 -4.56 9.21
N PHE A 173 0.99 -5.78 8.93
CA PHE A 173 1.71 -6.99 9.28
C PHE A 173 3.10 -7.07 8.64
N ARG A 174 3.29 -6.61 7.39
CA ARG A 174 4.61 -6.61 6.74
C ARG A 174 5.56 -5.63 7.41
N ARG A 175 5.03 -4.51 7.91
CA ARG A 175 5.82 -3.52 8.66
C ARG A 175 6.25 -4.08 10.02
N ILE A 176 5.35 -4.79 10.70
CA ILE A 176 5.66 -5.50 11.95
C ILE A 176 6.74 -6.57 11.74
N LEU A 177 6.59 -7.44 10.72
CA LEU A 177 7.61 -8.46 10.40
C LEU A 177 8.97 -7.84 10.05
N LEU A 178 8.98 -6.72 9.33
CA LEU A 178 10.21 -5.97 9.05
C LEU A 178 10.88 -5.48 10.34
N LEU A 179 10.12 -4.89 11.27
CA LEU A 179 10.66 -4.40 12.54
C LEU A 179 11.17 -5.55 13.42
N LYS A 180 10.49 -6.69 13.39
CA LYS A 180 10.88 -7.91 14.09
C LYS A 180 12.19 -8.49 13.57
N GLU A 181 12.34 -8.55 12.25
CA GLU A 181 13.58 -8.96 11.60
C GLU A 181 14.73 -8.04 12.02
N ILE A 182 14.52 -6.72 11.97
CA ILE A 182 15.53 -5.73 12.40
C ILE A 182 15.87 -5.90 13.89
N GLU A 183 14.89 -6.20 14.75
CA GLU A 183 15.14 -6.53 16.16
C GLU A 183 16.07 -7.75 16.28
N ASN A 184 15.78 -8.82 15.55
CA ASN A 184 16.61 -10.04 15.57
C ASN A 184 18.04 -9.75 15.07
N GLU A 185 18.19 -8.98 13.98
CA GLU A 185 19.52 -8.56 13.48
C GLU A 185 20.29 -7.75 14.53
N MET A 186 19.62 -6.82 15.21
CA MET A 186 20.23 -6.01 16.26
C MET A 186 20.62 -6.82 17.50
N GLN A 187 19.80 -7.79 17.90
CA GLN A 187 20.09 -8.66 19.05
C GLN A 187 21.21 -9.65 18.77
N THR A 188 21.26 -10.21 17.56
CA THR A 188 22.25 -11.23 17.16
C THR A 188 23.56 -10.62 16.66
N GLY A 189 23.56 -9.35 16.26
CA GLY A 189 24.71 -8.67 15.65
C GLY A 189 25.05 -9.20 14.25
N GLN A 190 24.18 -10.02 13.66
CA GLN A 190 24.32 -10.55 12.31
C GLN A 190 23.39 -9.77 11.37
N TYR A 191 23.98 -8.97 10.48
CA TYR A 191 23.23 -8.19 9.49
C TYR A 191 23.14 -8.99 8.19
N GLY A 192 21.92 -9.42 7.84
CA GLY A 192 21.65 -10.15 6.61
C GLY A 192 21.09 -9.21 5.56
N THR A 193 21.89 -8.83 4.55
CA THR A 193 21.42 -7.93 3.48
C THR A 193 20.20 -8.45 2.72
N ASP A 194 19.94 -9.76 2.74
CA ASP A 194 18.81 -10.40 2.05
C ASP A 194 17.53 -10.52 2.89
N SER A 195 17.57 -10.39 4.23
CA SER A 195 16.39 -10.66 5.07
C SER A 195 15.44 -9.46 5.18
N VAL A 196 16.01 -8.26 5.32
CA VAL A 196 15.26 -6.98 5.42
C VAL A 196 14.37 -6.73 4.19
N TYR A 197 14.82 -7.14 2.99
CA TYR A 197 14.06 -6.93 1.75
C TYR A 197 12.97 -7.97 1.48
N LYS A 198 12.92 -9.12 2.18
CA LYS A 198 11.88 -10.14 1.95
C LYS A 198 10.46 -9.60 2.15
N HIS A 199 10.33 -8.60 3.01
CA HIS A 199 9.05 -8.05 3.44
C HIS A 199 8.65 -6.75 2.72
N VAL A 200 9.49 -6.25 1.81
CA VAL A 200 9.37 -4.93 1.13
C VAL A 200 8.85 -5.04 -0.31
#